data_AF-A0A967SXR6-F1
#
_entry.id   AF-A0A967SXR6-F1
#
_cell.length_a   1.000
_cell.length_b   1.000
_cell.length_c   1.000
_cell.angle_alpha   90.00
_cell.angle_beta   90.00
_cell.angle_gamma   90.00
#
_symmetry.space_group_name_H-M   'P 1'
#
loop_
_entity.id
_entity.type
_entity.pdbx_description
1 polymer ?
#
loop_
_entity_poly.entity_id
_entity_poly.type
_entity_poly.pdbx_seq_one_letter_code
_entity_poly.pdbx_strand_id
1 'polypeptide(L)' 'LYQEALERKKLENEISLAGEINKYLLPREIPQIHGYEIFAYHQPSKHIGGDYFDFFGYPDHLMFVLADVSGKGVP' A
#
# COMPACT_ATOMS: atom_id res chain seq x y z
N LEU A 1 -11.84 3.34 -31.59
CA LEU A 1 -12.54 2.11 -31.14
C LEU A 1 -11.58 0.96 -30.80
N TYR A 2 -11.00 0.20 -31.75
CA TYR A 2 -10.12 -0.94 -31.38
C TYR A 2 -8.82 -0.49 -30.69
N GLN A 3 -8.22 0.60 -31.15
CA GLN A 3 -6.98 1.13 -30.58
C GLN A 3 -7.17 1.76 -29.20
N GLU A 4 -8.27 2.50 -28.99
CA GLU A 4 -8.65 2.99 -27.65
C GLU A 4 -8.91 1.83 -26.67
N ALA A 5 -9.54 0.73 -27.12
CA ALA A 5 -9.77 -0.43 -26.27
C ALA A 5 -8.45 -1.12 -25.87
N LEU A 6 -7.47 -1.19 -26.78
CA LEU A 6 -6.13 -1.72 -26.50
C LEU A 6 -5.35 -0.83 -25.52
N GLU A 7 -5.39 0.49 -25.70
CA GLU A 7 -4.75 1.45 -24.79
C GLU A 7 -5.37 1.40 -23.40
N ARG A 8 -6.70 1.35 -23.32
CA ARG A 8 -7.42 1.22 -22.05
C ARG A 8 -7.06 -0.06 -21.31
N LYS A 9 -6.99 -1.20 -22.02
CA LYS A 9 -6.59 -2.48 -21.44
C LYS A 9 -5.13 -2.47 -20.96
N LYS A 10 -4.24 -1.77 -21.67
CA LYS A 10 -2.84 -1.61 -21.24
C LYS A 10 -2.75 -0.80 -19.96
N LEU A 11 -3.48 0.31 -19.86
CA LEU A 11 -3.55 1.14 -18.66
C LEU A 11 -4.13 0.37 -17.46
N GLU A 12 -5.21 -0.40 -17.67
CA GLU A 12 -5.79 -1.26 -16.64
C GLU A 12 -4.77 -2.27 -16.08
N ASN A 13 -3.97 -2.88 -16.96
CA ASN A 13 -2.91 -3.81 -16.54
C ASN A 13 -1.80 -3.11 -15.74
N GLU A 14 -1.39 -1.90 -16.16
CA GLU A 14 -0.37 -1.11 -15.45
C GLU A 14 -0.86 -0.70 -14.05
N ILE A 15 -2.13 -0.28 -13.93
CA ILE A 15 -2.76 0.05 -12.65
C ILE A 15 -2.86 -1.19 -11.76
N SER A 16 -3.23 -2.36 -12.33
CA SER A 16 -3.30 -3.61 -11.58
C SER A 16 -1.93 -4.00 -11.01
N LEU A 17 -0.87 -3.93 -11.83
CA LEU A 17 0.49 -4.24 -11.40
C LEU A 17 0.96 -3.28 -10.30
N ALA A 18 0.70 -1.98 -10.45
CA ALA A 18 1.04 -1.00 -9.43
C ALA A 18 0.29 -1.26 -8.11
N GLY A 19 -0.98 -1.69 -8.17
CA GLY A 19 -1.75 -2.12 -7.00
C GLY A 19 -1.14 -3.33 -6.29
N GLU A 20 -0.62 -4.31 -7.05
CA GLU A 20 0.09 -5.46 -6.47
C GLU A 20 1.39 -5.06 -5.77
N ILE A 21 2.19 -4.18 -6.40
CA ILE A 21 3.42 -3.66 -5.79
C ILE A 21 3.12 -2.96 -4.47
N ASN A 22 2.05 -2.16 -4.43
CA ASN A 22 1.68 -1.40 -3.24
C ASN A 22 1.31 -2.31 -2.06
N LYS A 23 0.73 -3.49 -2.32
CA LYS A 23 0.48 -4.50 -1.27
C LYS A 23 1.77 -5.04 -0.66
N TYR A 24 2.86 -5.08 -1.42
CA TYR A 24 4.17 -5.52 -0.92
C TYR A 24 4.92 -4.45 -0.13
N LEU A 25 4.50 -3.19 -0.22
CA LEU A 25 5.09 -2.09 0.56
C LEU A 25 4.58 -2.09 2.01
N LEU A 26 3.39 -2.62 2.26
CA LEU A 26 2.84 -2.70 3.62
C LEU A 26 3.52 -3.81 4.44
N PRO A 27 3.66 -3.64 5.76
CA PRO A 27 4.24 -4.64 6.63
C PRO A 27 3.43 -5.92 6.56
N ARG A 28 4.14 -7.03 6.30
CA ARG A 28 3.55 -8.37 6.26
C ARG A 28 3.26 -8.94 7.63
N GLU A 29 3.99 -8.45 8.63
CA GLU A 29 3.91 -8.90 10.01
C GLU A 29 3.83 -7.69 10.92
N ILE A 30 3.02 -7.81 11.97
CA ILE A 30 2.94 -6.80 13.02
C ILE A 30 3.93 -7.20 14.11
N PRO A 31 4.81 -6.29 14.56
CA PRO A 31 5.77 -6.61 15.61
C PRO A 31 5.06 -6.94 16.92
N GLN A 32 5.57 -7.95 17.65
CA GLN A 32 5.10 -8.28 18.99
C GLN A 32 5.94 -7.55 20.03
N ILE A 33 5.29 -6.80 20.91
CA ILE A 33 5.94 -6.05 21.99
C ILE A 33 5.27 -6.40 23.30
N HIS A 34 6.08 -6.78 24.28
CA HIS A 34 5.56 -7.10 25.60
C HIS A 34 4.81 -5.91 26.20
N GLY A 35 3.57 -6.15 26.65
CA GLY A 35 2.71 -5.12 27.24
C GLY A 35 1.94 -4.27 26.24
N TYR A 36 2.06 -4.52 24.93
CA TYR A 36 1.32 -3.81 23.89
C TYR A 36 0.59 -4.79 22.96
N GLU A 37 -0.57 -4.36 22.50
CA GLU A 37 -1.33 -5.04 21.45
C GLU A 37 -1.40 -4.10 20.25
N ILE A 38 -0.90 -4.55 19.10
CA ILE A 38 -0.78 -3.73 17.89
C ILE A 38 -1.65 -4.36 16.80
N PHE A 39 -2.48 -3.54 16.17
CA PHE A 39 -3.31 -3.92 15.03
C PHE A 39 -3.10 -2.93 13.89
N ALA A 40 -3.11 -3.45 12.65
CA ALA A 40 -3.05 -2.63 11.46
C ALA A 40 -4.06 -3.13 10.43
N TYR A 41 -4.72 -2.19 9.77
CA TYR A 41 -5.68 -2.47 8.71
C TYR A 41 -5.53 -1.40 7.63
N HIS A 42 -5.48 -1.82 6.38
CA HIS A 42 -5.40 -0.92 5.24
C HIS A 42 -6.35 -1.37 4.15
N GLN A 43 -7.26 -0.48 3.78
CA GLN A 43 -8.26 -0.68 2.74
C GLN A 43 -8.17 0.47 1.72
N PRO A 44 -7.54 0.24 0.56
CA PRO A 44 -7.44 1.28 -0.46
C PRO A 44 -8.82 1.57 -1.08
N SER A 45 -9.10 2.83 -1.40
CA SER A 45 -10.37 3.25 -2.03
C SER A 45 -10.47 2.89 -3.52
N LYS A 46 -9.33 2.65 -4.18
CA LYS A 46 -9.19 2.23 -5.57
C LYS A 46 -8.13 1.13 -5.68
N HIS A 47 -7.72 0.78 -6.92
CA HIS A 47 -6.65 -0.19 -7.18
C HIS A 47 -5.29 0.17 -6.53
N ILE A 48 -5.05 1.46 -6.27
CA ILE A 48 -3.83 1.97 -5.64
C ILE A 48 -4.25 2.87 -4.47
N GLY A 49 -3.83 2.52 -3.25
CA GLY A 49 -3.97 3.37 -2.07
C GLY A 49 -2.86 4.41 -2.00
N GLY A 50 -3.17 5.62 -1.53
CA GLY A 50 -2.18 6.65 -1.21
C GLY A 50 -1.57 6.46 0.19
N ASP A 51 -2.22 5.67 1.04
CA ASP A 51 -1.77 5.48 2.41
C ASP A 51 -0.68 4.41 2.48
N TYR A 52 0.36 4.71 3.25
CA TYR A 52 1.47 3.82 3.56
C TYR A 52 1.71 3.81 5.06
N PHE A 53 1.98 2.63 5.61
CA PHE A 53 2.46 2.50 6.98
C PHE A 53 3.48 1.38 7.06
N ASP A 54 4.37 1.42 8.04
CA ASP A 54 5.37 0.39 8.30
C ASP A 54 5.86 0.41 9.75
N PHE A 55 6.48 -0.68 10.17
CA PHE A 55 7.00 -0.90 11.51
C PHE A 55 8.48 -1.29 11.46
N PHE A 56 9.31 -0.61 12.26
CA PHE A 56 10.73 -0.86 12.38
C PHE A 56 11.06 -1.23 13.83
N GLY A 57 11.31 -2.51 14.06
CA GLY A 57 11.70 -3.02 15.37
C GLY A 57 13.18 -2.80 15.67
N TYR A 58 13.47 -2.24 16.84
CA TYR A 58 14.81 -2.13 17.41
C TYR A 58 14.84 -2.83 18.79
N PRO A 59 16.03 -3.13 19.35
CA PRO A 59 16.12 -3.83 20.63
C PRO A 59 15.34 -3.17 21.78
N ASP A 60 15.34 -1.83 21.82
CA ASP A 60 14.82 -1.07 22.96
C ASP A 60 13.54 -0.27 22.64
N HIS A 61 13.17 -0.18 21.36
CA HIS A 61 12.03 0.62 20.94
C HIS A 61 11.47 0.16 19.60
N LEU A 62 10.23 0.56 19.33
CA LEU A 62 9.60 0.40 18.03
C LEU A 62 9.45 1.78 17.41
N MET A 63 9.85 1.90 16.14
CA MET A 63 9.45 3.02 15.31
C MET A 63 8.35 2.57 14.36
N PHE A 64 7.42 3.47 14.05
CA PHE A 64 6.43 3.25 13.02
C PHE A 64 6.28 4.51 12.18
N VAL A 65 5.83 4.33 10.95
CA VAL A 65 5.52 5.43 10.03
C VAL A 65 4.08 5.28 9.56
N LEU A 66 3.38 6.39 9.45
CA LEU A 66 2.10 6.52 8.78
C LEU A 66 2.21 7.72 7.85
N ALA A 67 1.98 7.51 6.56
CA ALA A 67 2.10 8.52 5.53
C ALA A 67 0.88 8.46 4.60
N ASP A 68 0.29 9.62 4.33
CA ASP A 68 -0.65 9.82 3.24
C ASP A 68 0.13 10.39 2.05
N VAL A 69 0.32 9.59 1.02
CA VAL A 69 1.00 10.00 -0.21
C VAL A 69 0.00 10.76 -1.07
N SER A 70 0.20 12.07 -1.18
CA SER A 70 -0.60 12.92 -2.06
C SER A 70 -0.45 12.49 -3.52
N GLY A 71 -1.48 11.86 -4.05
CA GLY A 71 -1.51 11.42 -5.44
C GLY A 71 -2.86 10.82 -5.73
N LYS A 72 -3.72 11.55 -6.46
CA LYS A 72 -5.01 11.02 -6.91
C LYS A 72 -4.69 9.78 -7.74
N GLY A 73 -5.09 8.61 -7.25
CA GLY A 73 -4.88 7.34 -7.92
C GLY A 73 -5.14 7.48 -9.42
N VAL A 74 -4.16 6.99 -10.19
CA VAL A 74 -4.04 7.07 -11.65
C VAL A 74 -5.43 7.17 -12.32
N PRO A 75 -5.65 8.15 -13.23
CA PRO A 75 -6.95 8.35 -13.88
C PRO A 75 -7.51 7.09 -14.54
#